data_AF-A0A0E0MNC5-F1
#
_entry.id   AF-A0A0E0MNC5-F1
#
_cell.length_a   1.000
_cell.length_b   1.000
_cell.length_c   1.000
_cell.angle_alpha   90.00
_cell.angle_beta   90.00
_cell.angle_gamma   90.00
#
_symmetry.space_group_name_H-M   'P 1'
#
loop_
_entity.id
_entity.type
_entity.pdbx_description
1 polymer ?
#
loop_
_entity_poly.entity_id
_entity_poly.type
_entity_poly.pdbx_seq_one_letter_code
_entity_poly.pdbx_strand_id
1 'polypeptide(L)'
;MLSDQSESNAAIIFKASDTVVDDLKTTLLDVRTKSGYRISAAEILEHLYICYTNEDDYLKKLTEAMKDVLPKMLKEILPSPPSKQGEKQAEKGTDATKFLTQDPEMGEGAVASKDSGNVNEQKDDINKKTVDRKLHAALLSLSAAIFEKLISNDTDLAQLANAIATGDSASSFAGKLKKLLEENSEPTANCLRILKIASRMIISLLNLEGNYPKAELESLMESLSKASKEMFELEAFMMFSSSDQSAMNSVSILGSQVKQAQGLLENKKEQNVATTPTSTNADRWRSLKIILAVFL
;
A
#
# COMPACT_ATOMS: atom_id res chain seq x y z
N MET A 1 24.30 7.52 -39.27
CA MET A 1 23.73 6.67 -38.21
C MET A 1 24.58 6.88 -36.97
N LEU A 2 24.07 7.62 -36.00
CA LEU A 2 24.68 7.77 -34.68
C LEU A 2 23.54 7.56 -33.69
N SER A 3 23.32 6.29 -33.34
CA SER A 3 22.49 5.93 -32.20
C SER A 3 23.42 5.88 -31.01
N ASP A 4 23.81 7.06 -30.52
CA ASP A 4 24.39 7.14 -29.19
C ASP A 4 23.26 6.85 -28.22
N GLN A 5 23.21 5.60 -27.78
CA GLN A 5 22.39 5.17 -26.66
C GLN A 5 22.87 5.99 -25.47
N SER A 6 22.15 7.05 -25.15
CA SER A 6 22.32 7.84 -23.93
C SER A 6 22.26 6.86 -22.77
N GLU A 7 23.43 6.43 -22.32
CA GLU A 7 23.57 5.59 -21.16
C GLU A 7 23.07 6.43 -19.99
N SER A 8 21.93 6.06 -19.43
CA SER A 8 21.32 6.85 -18.36
C SER A 8 22.33 6.97 -17.22
N ASN A 9 22.37 8.11 -16.54
CA ASN A 9 23.24 8.29 -15.36
C ASN A 9 23.06 7.16 -14.33
N ALA A 10 21.86 6.57 -14.27
CA ALA A 10 21.55 5.36 -13.52
C ALA A 10 22.40 4.15 -13.94
N ALA A 11 22.55 3.88 -15.25
CA ALA A 11 23.38 2.80 -15.76
C ALA A 11 24.88 3.03 -15.50
N ILE A 12 25.36 4.27 -15.58
CA ILE A 12 26.77 4.62 -15.30
C ILE A 12 27.10 4.42 -13.82
N ILE A 13 26.26 4.92 -12.92
CA ILE A 13 26.45 4.76 -11.45
C ILE A 13 26.38 3.28 -11.05
N PHE A 14 25.51 2.49 -11.69
CA PHE A 14 25.38 1.06 -11.41
C PHE A 14 26.54 0.21 -11.90
N LYS A 15 27.05 0.49 -13.10
CA LYS A 15 28.19 -0.24 -13.66
C LYS A 15 29.51 0.09 -12.97
N ALA A 16 29.60 1.25 -12.30
CA ALA A 16 30.81 1.69 -11.62
C ALA A 16 31.06 0.99 -10.27
N SER A 17 30.06 0.35 -9.66
CA SER A 17 30.23 -0.37 -8.40
C SER A 17 29.25 -1.52 -8.23
N ASP A 18 29.79 -2.73 -8.15
CA ASP A 18 29.02 -3.97 -7.95
C ASP A 18 28.32 -4.03 -6.58
N THR A 19 28.67 -3.16 -5.62
CA THR A 19 28.10 -3.18 -4.25
C THR A 19 26.88 -2.28 -4.08
N VAL A 20 26.60 -1.36 -5.02
CA VAL A 20 25.59 -0.30 -4.83
C VAL A 20 24.20 -0.86 -4.48
N VAL A 21 23.77 -1.92 -5.17
CA VAL A 21 22.48 -2.58 -4.89
C VAL A 21 22.43 -3.12 -3.46
N ASP A 22 23.52 -3.75 -3.01
CA ASP A 22 23.60 -4.38 -1.69
C ASP A 22 23.70 -3.33 -0.58
N ASP A 23 24.41 -2.22 -0.81
CA ASP A 23 24.52 -1.09 0.11
C ASP A 23 23.17 -0.38 0.27
N LEU A 24 22.46 -0.13 -0.84
CA LEU A 24 21.12 0.46 -0.84
C LEU A 24 20.11 -0.46 -0.13
N LYS A 25 20.14 -1.77 -0.42
CA LYS A 25 19.32 -2.78 0.27
C LYS A 25 19.57 -2.78 1.78
N THR A 26 20.83 -2.76 2.18
CA THR A 26 21.22 -2.76 3.60
C THR A 26 20.72 -1.49 4.29
N THR A 27 20.91 -0.33 3.65
CA THR A 27 20.43 0.96 4.14
C THR A 27 18.91 0.97 4.29
N LEU A 28 18.19 0.45 3.29
CA LEU A 28 16.73 0.39 3.24
C LEU A 28 16.12 -0.46 4.36
N LEU A 29 16.74 -1.61 4.67
CA LEU A 29 16.23 -2.60 5.62
C LEU A 29 16.74 -2.44 7.05
N ASP A 30 17.80 -1.67 7.28
CA ASP A 30 18.27 -1.41 8.66
C ASP A 30 17.36 -0.38 9.33
N VAL A 31 16.50 -0.86 10.24
CA VAL A 31 15.57 -0.05 11.03
C VAL A 31 16.25 0.98 11.95
N ARG A 32 17.55 0.83 12.22
CA ARG A 32 18.35 1.82 12.97
C ARG A 32 18.80 2.98 12.09
N THR A 33 18.76 2.82 10.77
CA THR A 33 19.10 3.88 9.83
C THR A 33 18.05 4.98 9.90
N LYS A 34 18.49 6.24 9.87
CA LYS A 34 17.59 7.40 9.85
C LYS A 34 16.62 7.27 8.67
N SER A 35 15.33 7.53 8.91
CA SER A 35 14.26 7.45 7.90
C SER A 35 14.59 8.20 6.61
N GLY A 36 15.27 9.35 6.70
CA GLY A 36 15.73 10.10 5.53
C GLY A 36 16.62 9.28 4.58
N TYR A 37 17.59 8.52 5.09
CA TYR A 37 18.45 7.67 4.26
C TYR A 37 17.68 6.47 3.70
N ARG A 38 16.75 5.91 4.49
CA ARG A 38 15.87 4.82 4.03
C ARG A 38 14.95 5.28 2.89
N ILE A 39 14.40 6.49 3.00
CA ILE A 39 13.60 7.14 1.94
C ILE A 39 14.44 7.31 0.68
N SER A 40 15.63 7.91 0.79
CA SER A 40 16.51 8.09 -0.36
C SER A 40 16.92 6.77 -1.00
N ALA A 41 17.20 5.74 -0.20
CA ALA A 41 17.51 4.40 -0.71
C ALA A 41 16.32 3.81 -1.49
N ALA A 42 15.10 3.94 -0.96
CA ALA A 42 13.88 3.48 -1.63
C ALA A 42 13.66 4.20 -2.97
N GLU A 43 13.77 5.53 -2.98
CA GLU A 43 13.60 6.36 -4.19
C GLU A 43 14.65 6.02 -5.25
N ILE A 44 15.91 5.87 -4.86
CA ILE A 44 16.99 5.49 -5.78
C ILE A 44 16.70 4.11 -6.38
N LEU A 45 16.41 3.10 -5.53
CA LEU A 45 16.10 1.74 -5.99
C LEU A 45 14.87 1.70 -6.90
N GLU A 46 13.84 2.51 -6.63
CA GLU A 46 12.65 2.61 -7.47
C GLU A 46 13.00 3.14 -8.86
N HIS A 47 13.72 4.26 -8.93
CA HIS A 47 14.16 4.84 -10.20
C HIS A 47 15.01 3.85 -11.00
N LEU A 48 15.91 3.13 -10.33
CA LEU A 48 16.73 2.11 -10.96
C LEU A 48 15.88 0.97 -11.51
N TYR A 49 14.94 0.48 -10.73
CA TYR A 49 14.12 -0.67 -11.12
C TYR A 49 13.15 -0.37 -12.27
N ILE A 50 12.65 0.86 -12.32
CA ILE A 50 11.77 1.36 -13.38
C ILE A 50 12.56 1.69 -14.65
N CYS A 51 13.66 2.45 -14.53
CA CYS A 51 14.37 3.00 -15.69
C CYS A 51 15.39 2.05 -16.31
N TYR A 52 15.88 1.06 -15.57
CA TYR A 52 16.87 0.12 -16.07
C TYR A 52 16.20 -1.03 -16.84
N THR A 53 16.44 -1.05 -18.15
CA THR A 53 15.82 -2.00 -19.10
C THR A 53 16.82 -2.90 -19.82
N ASN A 54 18.13 -2.71 -19.59
CA ASN A 54 19.14 -3.55 -20.24
C ASN A 54 19.07 -4.97 -19.67
N GLU A 55 18.88 -5.96 -20.55
CA GLU A 55 18.84 -7.38 -20.18
C GLU A 55 20.26 -7.93 -19.98
N ASP A 56 20.85 -7.60 -18.85
CA ASP A 56 22.19 -8.06 -18.46
C ASP A 56 22.22 -8.66 -17.05
N ASP A 57 23.41 -9.13 -16.65
CA ASP A 57 23.64 -9.71 -15.33
C ASP A 57 23.32 -8.71 -14.19
N TYR A 58 23.37 -7.40 -14.47
CA TYR A 58 23.03 -6.36 -13.50
C TYR A 58 21.52 -6.29 -13.27
N LEU A 59 20.70 -6.26 -14.33
CA LEU A 59 19.24 -6.31 -14.18
C LEU A 59 18.82 -7.59 -13.45
N LYS A 60 19.49 -8.72 -13.71
CA LYS A 60 19.25 -9.97 -12.99
C LYS A 60 19.59 -9.83 -11.51
N LYS A 61 20.76 -9.28 -11.17
CA LYS A 61 21.17 -9.02 -9.77
C LYS A 61 20.19 -8.10 -9.05
N LEU A 62 19.79 -7.00 -9.70
CA LEU A 62 18.82 -6.04 -9.16
C LEU A 62 17.46 -6.71 -8.94
N THR A 63 17.00 -7.51 -9.90
CA THR A 63 15.74 -8.26 -9.81
C THR A 63 15.74 -9.24 -8.65
N GLU A 64 16.80 -10.02 -8.46
CA GLU A 64 16.92 -10.94 -7.33
C GLU A 64 16.98 -10.19 -5.99
N ALA A 65 17.64 -9.04 -5.93
CA ALA A 65 17.62 -8.19 -4.74
C ALA A 65 16.20 -7.67 -4.44
N MET A 66 15.44 -7.24 -5.45
CA MET A 66 14.07 -6.75 -5.26
C MET A 66 13.11 -7.85 -4.79
N LYS A 67 13.29 -9.10 -5.26
CA LYS A 67 12.54 -10.27 -4.76
C LYS A 67 12.73 -10.50 -3.26
N ASP A 68 13.96 -10.36 -2.76
CA ASP A 68 14.28 -10.50 -1.33
C ASP A 68 13.75 -9.32 -0.49
N VAL A 69 13.79 -8.10 -1.05
CA VAL A 69 13.40 -6.88 -0.35
C VAL A 69 11.88 -6.71 -0.25
N LEU A 70 11.14 -7.06 -1.30
CA LEU A 70 9.69 -6.81 -1.39
C LEU A 70 8.91 -7.36 -0.18
N PRO A 71 9.04 -8.64 0.22
CA PRO A 71 8.30 -9.17 1.36
C PRO A 71 8.64 -8.46 2.68
N LYS A 72 9.88 -8.01 2.85
CA LYS A 72 10.35 -7.34 4.08
C LYS A 72 9.74 -5.95 4.20
N MET A 73 9.72 -5.18 3.11
CA MET A 73 9.06 -3.88 3.07
C MET A 73 7.56 -4.00 3.29
N LEU A 74 6.91 -4.97 2.62
CA LEU A 74 5.47 -5.20 2.77
C LEU A 74 5.11 -5.60 4.22
N LYS A 75 5.94 -6.37 4.92
CA LYS A 75 5.73 -6.69 6.34
C LYS A 75 5.79 -5.46 7.25
N GLU A 76 6.64 -4.49 6.92
CA GLU A 76 6.78 -3.26 7.71
C GLU A 76 5.59 -2.32 7.49
N ILE A 77 5.13 -2.17 6.25
CA ILE A 77 4.08 -1.20 5.90
C ILE A 77 2.66 -1.75 6.02
N LEU A 78 2.45 -3.06 5.78
CA LEU A 78 1.11 -3.64 5.83
C LEU A 78 0.67 -3.86 7.27
N PRO A 79 -0.52 -3.40 7.66
CA PRO A 79 -0.95 -3.51 9.04
C PRO A 79 -1.05 -4.98 9.47
N SER A 80 -0.40 -5.32 10.59
CA SER A 80 -0.60 -6.62 11.23
C SER A 80 -1.99 -6.69 11.88
N PRO A 81 -2.62 -7.87 11.98
CA PRO A 81 -3.82 -8.00 12.80
C PRO A 81 -3.51 -7.58 14.24
N PRO A 82 -4.45 -6.96 14.97
CA PRO A 82 -4.24 -6.64 16.36
C PRO A 82 -3.92 -7.92 17.13
N SER A 83 -2.75 -7.99 17.76
CA SER A 83 -2.48 -9.03 18.73
C SER A 83 -3.46 -8.84 19.89
N LYS A 84 -4.16 -9.91 20.29
CA LYS A 84 -4.90 -9.93 21.55
C LYS A 84 -3.89 -9.97 22.69
N GLN A 85 -3.23 -8.86 22.97
CA GLN A 85 -2.33 -8.75 24.10
C GLN A 85 -2.50 -7.39 24.76
N GLY A 86 -3.18 -7.39 25.90
CA GLY A 86 -3.23 -6.26 26.83
C GLY A 86 -4.62 -5.69 27.08
N GLU A 87 -5.52 -6.49 27.68
CA GLU A 87 -6.45 -5.93 28.65
C GLU A 87 -5.64 -5.11 29.65
N LYS A 88 -6.13 -3.89 29.89
CA LYS A 88 -5.59 -2.93 30.85
C LYS A 88 -5.26 -3.67 32.15
N GLN A 89 -3.99 -3.61 32.57
CA GLN A 89 -3.70 -3.77 33.99
C GLN A 89 -4.34 -2.59 34.70
N ALA A 90 -5.55 -2.80 35.20
CA ALA A 90 -6.11 -2.01 36.25
C ALA A 90 -5.25 -2.27 37.49
N GLU A 91 -4.35 -1.33 37.79
CA GLU A 91 -3.71 -1.28 39.09
C GLU A 91 -4.79 -1.10 40.15
N LYS A 92 -5.02 -2.20 40.87
CA LYS A 92 -5.87 -2.31 42.04
C LYS A 92 -5.08 -1.77 43.23
N GLY A 93 -5.20 -0.47 43.50
CA GLY A 93 -4.73 0.16 44.74
C GLY A 93 -5.85 0.21 45.76
N THR A 94 -5.72 -0.58 46.84
CA THR A 94 -6.69 -0.72 47.92
C THR A 94 -6.68 0.48 48.88
N ASP A 95 -7.89 0.99 49.14
CA ASP A 95 -8.45 1.63 50.35
C ASP A 95 -7.50 2.08 51.49
N ALA A 96 -7.55 3.37 51.81
CA ALA A 96 -7.46 3.86 53.18
C ALA A 96 -8.28 5.15 53.33
N THR A 97 -9.54 4.96 53.72
CA THR A 97 -10.44 5.97 54.27
C THR A 97 -9.80 6.76 55.44
N LYS A 98 -9.82 8.10 55.37
CA LYS A 98 -9.95 8.98 56.56
C LYS A 98 -10.51 10.35 56.16
N PHE A 99 -11.76 10.60 56.57
CA PHE A 99 -12.35 11.92 56.70
C PHE A 99 -11.66 12.69 57.84
N LEU A 100 -11.49 14.00 57.68
CA LEU A 100 -11.90 15.04 58.64
C LEU A 100 -11.67 16.44 58.04
N THR A 101 -12.76 17.20 57.97
CA THR A 101 -12.88 18.64 57.71
C THR A 101 -12.28 19.49 58.84
N GLN A 102 -11.58 20.60 58.50
CA GLN A 102 -11.91 21.96 58.99
C GLN A 102 -11.01 23.06 58.37
N ASP A 103 -11.70 24.17 58.05
CA ASP A 103 -11.34 25.48 57.48
C ASP A 103 -10.65 26.40 58.54
N PRO A 104 -10.43 27.73 58.37
CA PRO A 104 -10.03 28.61 57.23
C PRO A 104 -8.76 29.44 57.55
N GLU A 105 -8.06 30.02 56.55
CA GLU A 105 -7.66 31.43 56.67
C GLU A 105 -7.23 32.10 55.35
N MET A 106 -7.52 33.39 55.32
CA MET A 106 -7.62 34.35 54.21
C MET A 106 -6.24 34.90 53.78
N GLY A 107 -6.05 35.13 52.48
CA GLY A 107 -4.92 35.91 51.94
C GLY A 107 -4.99 36.05 50.42
N GLU A 108 -5.21 37.28 49.97
CA GLU A 108 -5.52 37.69 48.60
C GLU A 108 -4.41 37.47 47.55
N GLY A 109 -4.85 37.19 46.31
CA GLY A 109 -4.33 37.82 45.10
C GLY A 109 -3.01 37.29 44.50
N ALA A 110 -3.11 36.51 43.43
CA ALA A 110 -2.38 36.76 42.18
C ALA A 110 -2.78 35.75 41.09
N VAL A 111 -3.13 36.30 39.93
CA VAL A 111 -3.36 35.60 38.67
C VAL A 111 -2.09 34.85 38.28
N ALA A 112 -2.16 33.53 38.19
CA ALA A 112 -1.21 32.73 37.42
C ALA A 112 -1.96 31.57 36.78
N SER A 113 -2.45 31.82 35.56
CA SER A 113 -2.81 30.75 34.64
C SER A 113 -1.52 29.98 34.32
N LYS A 114 -1.27 28.89 35.06
CA LYS A 114 -0.29 27.88 34.69
C LYS A 114 -0.99 26.86 33.81
N ASP A 115 -1.20 27.23 32.56
CA ASP A 115 -1.27 26.26 31.47
C ASP A 115 0.06 26.32 30.72
N SER A 116 1.08 25.72 31.34
CA SER A 116 2.40 25.55 30.73
C SER A 116 2.83 24.10 30.91
N GLY A 117 2.12 23.22 30.24
CA GLY A 117 2.52 21.82 30.13
C GLY A 117 1.69 21.18 29.04
N ASN A 118 2.30 21.00 27.86
CA ASN A 118 2.06 19.91 26.89
C ASN A 118 2.17 20.30 25.40
N VAL A 119 2.74 21.46 25.05
CA VAL A 119 2.95 21.80 23.62
C VAL A 119 4.07 20.97 22.98
N ASN A 120 5.03 20.47 23.78
CA ASN A 120 6.24 19.84 23.26
C ASN A 120 6.02 18.36 22.88
N GLU A 121 5.27 17.58 23.66
CA GLU A 121 5.03 16.15 23.39
C GLU A 121 4.15 15.95 22.14
N GLN A 122 3.10 16.78 22.00
CA GLN A 122 2.22 16.73 20.82
C GLN A 122 2.96 17.07 19.50
N LYS A 123 3.95 17.96 19.56
CA LYS A 123 4.75 18.35 18.38
C LYS A 123 5.70 17.24 17.94
N ASP A 124 6.31 16.54 18.90
CA ASP A 124 7.20 15.41 18.62
C ASP A 124 6.43 14.20 18.06
N ASP A 125 5.23 13.92 18.59
CA ASP A 125 4.35 12.85 18.09
C ASP A 125 3.85 13.10 16.66
N ILE A 126 3.44 14.34 16.34
CA ILE A 126 3.03 14.71 14.99
C ILE A 126 4.21 14.60 14.01
N ASN A 127 5.40 15.07 14.40
CA ASN A 127 6.59 14.99 13.55
C ASN A 127 6.99 13.53 13.30
N LYS A 128 6.92 12.67 14.33
CA LYS A 128 7.17 11.23 14.19
C LYS A 128 6.16 10.56 13.25
N LYS A 129 4.85 10.77 13.46
CA LYS A 129 3.79 10.21 12.60
C LYS A 129 3.93 10.63 11.14
N THR A 130 4.33 11.88 10.89
CA THR A 130 4.53 12.39 9.52
C THR A 130 5.77 11.79 8.85
N VAL A 131 6.88 11.65 9.59
CA VAL A 131 8.10 10.97 9.11
C VAL A 131 7.83 9.51 8.80
N ASP A 132 7.11 8.79 9.68
CA ASP A 132 6.75 7.39 9.47
C ASP A 132 5.88 7.22 8.21
N ARG A 133 4.86 8.08 8.02
CA ARG A 133 4.03 8.06 6.81
C ARG A 133 4.81 8.40 5.54
N LYS A 134 5.80 9.29 5.61
CA LYS A 134 6.66 9.60 4.45
C LYS A 134 7.53 8.39 4.09
N LEU A 135 8.12 7.74 5.09
CA LEU A 135 8.87 6.51 4.90
C LEU A 135 7.97 5.40 4.33
N HIS A 136 6.79 5.16 4.91
CA HIS A 136 5.83 4.18 4.41
C HIS A 136 5.45 4.46 2.96
N ALA A 137 5.23 5.74 2.59
CA ALA A 137 4.92 6.09 1.21
C ALA A 137 6.08 5.75 0.25
N ALA A 138 7.34 6.02 0.63
CA ALA A 138 8.50 5.68 -0.18
C ALA A 138 8.69 4.16 -0.32
N LEU A 139 8.59 3.41 0.79
CA LEU A 139 8.67 1.94 0.78
C LEU A 139 7.54 1.33 -0.05
N LEU A 140 6.31 1.87 0.05
CA LEU A 140 5.16 1.41 -0.72
C LEU A 140 5.32 1.74 -2.21
N SER A 141 5.90 2.89 -2.56
CA SER A 141 6.15 3.27 -3.97
C SER A 141 7.10 2.27 -4.64
N LEU A 142 8.23 1.99 -4.01
CA LEU A 142 9.15 0.94 -4.44
C LEU A 142 8.45 -0.43 -4.49
N SER A 143 7.66 -0.77 -3.47
CA SER A 143 6.91 -2.03 -3.44
C SER A 143 5.95 -2.16 -4.61
N ALA A 144 5.26 -1.09 -5.00
CA ALA A 144 4.35 -1.09 -6.14
C ALA A 144 5.10 -1.26 -7.46
N ALA A 145 6.23 -0.58 -7.64
CA ALA A 145 7.08 -0.74 -8.82
C ALA A 145 7.62 -2.19 -8.95
N ILE A 146 8.02 -2.79 -7.84
CA ILE A 146 8.46 -4.19 -7.82
C ILE A 146 7.28 -5.11 -8.12
N PHE A 147 6.12 -4.88 -7.50
CA PHE A 147 4.92 -5.70 -7.67
C PHE A 147 4.46 -5.72 -9.14
N GLU A 148 4.40 -4.56 -9.80
CA GLU A 148 4.02 -4.40 -11.21
C GLU A 148 4.92 -5.19 -12.17
N LYS A 149 6.21 -5.36 -11.84
CA LYS A 149 7.19 -6.06 -12.71
C LYS A 149 7.34 -7.54 -12.38
N LEU A 150 7.27 -7.91 -11.10
CA LEU A 150 7.56 -9.28 -10.63
C LEU A 150 6.33 -10.17 -10.50
N ILE A 151 5.18 -9.60 -10.19
CA ILE A 151 3.98 -10.39 -9.91
C ILE A 151 3.16 -10.47 -11.19
N SER A 152 3.39 -11.53 -11.96
CA SER A 152 2.74 -11.72 -13.26
C SER A 152 1.61 -12.74 -13.22
N ASN A 153 1.58 -13.59 -12.20
CA ASN A 153 0.58 -14.65 -12.06
C ASN A 153 0.27 -14.94 -10.57
N ASP A 154 -0.69 -15.83 -10.35
CA ASP A 154 -1.15 -16.20 -9.01
C ASP A 154 -0.10 -16.94 -8.19
N THR A 155 0.83 -17.64 -8.83
CA THR A 155 1.90 -18.35 -8.14
C THR A 155 2.88 -17.36 -7.53
N ASP A 156 3.29 -16.34 -8.28
CA ASP A 156 4.17 -15.27 -7.78
C ASP A 156 3.50 -14.54 -6.61
N LEU A 157 2.21 -14.25 -6.74
CA LEU A 157 1.44 -13.63 -5.67
C LEU A 157 1.32 -14.55 -4.45
N ALA A 158 1.01 -15.84 -4.62
CA ALA A 158 0.90 -16.78 -3.51
C ALA A 158 2.23 -16.90 -2.76
N GLN A 159 3.36 -16.93 -3.48
CA GLN A 159 4.69 -16.89 -2.88
C GLN A 159 4.91 -15.61 -2.07
N LEU A 160 4.53 -14.45 -2.62
CA LEU A 160 4.60 -13.18 -1.90
C LEU A 160 3.72 -13.19 -0.65
N ALA A 161 2.45 -13.62 -0.78
CA ALA A 161 1.48 -13.71 0.31
C ALA A 161 1.98 -14.60 1.46
N ASN A 162 2.58 -15.75 1.12
CA ASN A 162 3.20 -16.66 2.07
C ASN A 162 4.43 -16.02 2.73
N ALA A 163 5.27 -15.34 1.94
CA ALA A 163 6.46 -14.68 2.46
C ALA A 163 6.11 -13.55 3.45
N ILE A 164 4.99 -12.85 3.26
CA ILE A 164 4.48 -11.79 4.16
C ILE A 164 3.57 -12.31 5.29
N ALA A 165 3.23 -13.59 5.30
CA ALA A 165 2.43 -14.16 6.38
C ALA A 165 3.22 -14.11 7.70
N THR A 166 2.58 -13.61 8.75
CA THR A 166 3.18 -13.52 10.09
C THR A 166 2.33 -14.40 11.02
N GLY A 167 2.82 -15.60 11.34
CA GLY A 167 2.09 -16.58 12.15
C GLY A 167 0.74 -17.01 11.54
N ASP A 168 -0.22 -17.37 12.39
CA ASP A 168 -1.59 -17.81 12.04
C ASP A 168 -2.51 -16.66 11.54
N SER A 169 -1.94 -15.60 10.98
CA SER A 169 -2.73 -14.45 10.52
C SER A 169 -3.54 -14.81 9.27
N ALA A 170 -4.85 -15.03 9.46
CA ALA A 170 -5.84 -15.31 8.42
C ALA A 170 -6.12 -14.14 7.44
N SER A 171 -5.43 -12.99 7.57
CA SER A 171 -5.61 -11.88 6.62
C SER A 171 -4.86 -12.13 5.32
N SER A 172 -5.63 -12.34 4.27
CA SER A 172 -5.22 -12.34 2.87
C SER A 172 -4.52 -11.03 2.48
N PHE A 173 -3.79 -11.05 1.37
CA PHE A 173 -3.12 -9.86 0.84
C PHE A 173 -4.09 -8.71 0.54
N ALA A 174 -5.24 -9.00 -0.11
CA ALA A 174 -6.28 -8.01 -0.36
C ALA A 174 -6.89 -7.48 0.95
N GLY A 175 -7.08 -8.33 1.96
CA GLY A 175 -7.47 -7.89 3.31
C GLY A 175 -6.45 -6.95 3.97
N LYS A 176 -5.15 -7.20 3.81
CA LYS A 176 -4.09 -6.31 4.30
C LYS A 176 -4.07 -4.96 3.56
N LEU A 177 -4.24 -4.98 2.24
CA LEU A 177 -4.39 -3.74 1.45
C LEU A 177 -5.62 -2.95 1.88
N LYS A 178 -6.76 -3.62 2.12
CA LYS A 178 -7.98 -2.97 2.61
C LYS A 178 -7.72 -2.22 3.91
N LYS A 179 -7.08 -2.87 4.88
CA LYS A 179 -6.74 -2.25 6.16
C LYS A 179 -5.76 -1.08 6.00
N LEU A 180 -4.78 -1.19 5.09
CA LEU A 180 -3.88 -0.09 4.76
C LEU A 180 -4.65 1.14 4.25
N LEU A 181 -5.68 0.95 3.40
CA LEU A 181 -6.51 2.06 2.93
C LEU A 181 -7.25 2.73 4.09
N GLU A 182 -7.88 1.93 4.96
CA GLU A 182 -8.67 2.41 6.09
C GLU A 182 -7.85 3.23 7.10
N GLU A 183 -6.60 2.83 7.36
CA GLU A 183 -5.68 3.57 8.23
C GLU A 183 -5.14 4.88 7.61
N ASN A 184 -5.31 5.05 6.30
CA ASN A 184 -4.82 6.19 5.53
C ASN A 184 -5.95 7.00 4.86
N SER A 185 -7.17 6.96 5.42
CA SER A 185 -8.29 7.77 4.90
C SER A 185 -8.29 9.23 5.40
N GLU A 186 -7.49 9.55 6.42
CA GLU A 186 -7.34 10.95 6.90
C GLU A 186 -6.83 11.86 5.75
N PRO A 187 -7.45 13.04 5.51
CA PRO A 187 -7.10 13.92 4.40
C PRO A 187 -5.77 14.65 4.65
N THR A 188 -4.66 13.94 4.47
CA THR A 188 -3.29 14.47 4.53
C THR A 188 -2.54 14.13 3.25
N ALA A 189 -1.55 14.95 2.88
CA ALA A 189 -0.79 14.73 1.64
C ALA A 189 -0.07 13.37 1.61
N ASN A 190 0.39 12.87 2.76
CA ASN A 190 1.04 11.56 2.84
C ASN A 190 0.02 10.42 2.70
N CYS A 191 -1.15 10.55 3.33
CA CYS A 191 -2.25 9.60 3.16
C CYS A 191 -2.70 9.52 1.69
N LEU A 192 -2.90 10.67 1.02
CA LEU A 192 -3.23 10.72 -0.40
C LEU A 192 -2.20 9.96 -1.24
N ARG A 193 -0.91 10.19 -0.97
CA ARG A 193 0.18 9.49 -1.67
C ARG A 193 0.11 7.98 -1.47
N ILE A 194 -0.09 7.53 -0.22
CA ILE A 194 -0.25 6.11 0.11
C ILE A 194 -1.45 5.51 -0.63
N LEU A 195 -2.61 6.17 -0.62
CA LEU A 195 -3.80 5.70 -1.32
C LEU A 195 -3.59 5.60 -2.83
N LYS A 196 -2.92 6.58 -3.47
CA LYS A 196 -2.59 6.52 -4.90
C LYS A 196 -1.71 5.32 -5.25
N ILE A 197 -0.70 5.07 -4.43
CA ILE A 197 0.22 3.95 -4.65
C ILE A 197 -0.50 2.62 -4.40
N ALA A 198 -1.27 2.51 -3.31
CA ALA A 198 -2.07 1.32 -3.01
C ALA A 198 -3.10 1.04 -4.12
N SER A 199 -3.69 2.08 -4.71
CA SER A 199 -4.61 1.94 -5.85
C SER A 199 -3.93 1.31 -7.07
N ARG A 200 -2.68 1.66 -7.37
CA ARG A 200 -1.90 1.00 -8.43
C ARG A 200 -1.66 -0.47 -8.15
N MET A 201 -1.33 -0.81 -6.90
CA MET A 201 -1.18 -2.21 -6.49
C MET A 201 -2.49 -2.98 -6.62
N ILE A 202 -3.63 -2.37 -6.28
CA ILE A 202 -4.96 -2.97 -6.42
C ILE A 202 -5.31 -3.19 -7.89
N ILE A 203 -5.04 -2.22 -8.77
CA ILE A 203 -5.21 -2.39 -10.22
C ILE A 203 -4.38 -3.57 -10.73
N SER A 204 -3.12 -3.65 -10.31
CA SER A 204 -2.23 -4.76 -10.66
C SER A 204 -2.76 -6.10 -10.15
N LEU A 205 -3.25 -6.14 -8.91
CA LEU A 205 -3.90 -7.31 -8.33
C LEU A 205 -5.13 -7.77 -9.13
N LEU A 206 -5.96 -6.82 -9.55
CA LEU A 206 -7.17 -7.09 -10.34
C LEU A 206 -6.86 -7.58 -11.75
N ASN A 207 -5.72 -7.18 -12.32
CA ASN A 207 -5.26 -7.64 -13.63
C ASN A 207 -4.71 -9.08 -13.62
N LEU A 208 -4.37 -9.64 -12.46
CA LEU A 208 -3.98 -11.05 -12.37
C LEU A 208 -5.15 -11.95 -12.75
N GLU A 209 -4.92 -13.05 -13.46
CA GLU A 209 -5.99 -13.98 -13.87
C GLU A 209 -6.61 -14.76 -12.70
N GLY A 210 -6.11 -14.58 -11.47
CA GLY A 210 -6.50 -15.36 -10.32
C GLY A 210 -7.88 -15.19 -9.78
N ASN A 211 -8.29 -16.27 -9.12
CA ASN A 211 -9.57 -16.42 -8.46
C ASN A 211 -9.49 -15.96 -7.00
N TYR A 212 -9.60 -14.65 -6.79
CA TYR A 212 -9.81 -14.10 -5.45
C TYR A 212 -11.28 -14.23 -5.06
N PRO A 213 -11.59 -14.40 -3.75
CA PRO A 213 -12.96 -14.36 -3.29
C PRO A 213 -13.62 -13.03 -3.71
N LYS A 214 -14.68 -13.12 -4.51
CA LYS A 214 -15.38 -11.94 -5.06
C LYS A 214 -15.78 -10.95 -3.97
N ALA A 215 -16.34 -11.44 -2.86
CA ALA A 215 -16.77 -10.61 -1.74
C ALA A 215 -15.60 -9.83 -1.11
N GLU A 216 -14.40 -10.40 -1.14
CA GLU A 216 -13.20 -9.74 -0.62
C GLU A 216 -12.75 -8.59 -1.52
N LEU A 217 -12.72 -8.81 -2.84
CA LEU A 217 -12.40 -7.76 -3.82
C LEU A 217 -13.45 -6.64 -3.81
N GLU A 218 -14.73 -6.98 -3.69
CA GLU A 218 -15.81 -5.99 -3.59
C GLU A 218 -15.66 -5.14 -2.32
N SER A 219 -15.34 -5.77 -1.19
CA SER A 219 -15.11 -5.06 0.07
C SER A 219 -13.86 -4.18 0.03
N LEU A 220 -12.78 -4.64 -0.62
CA LEU A 220 -11.58 -3.83 -0.86
C LEU A 220 -11.90 -2.60 -1.71
N MET A 221 -12.69 -2.79 -2.78
CA MET A 221 -13.09 -1.71 -3.67
C MET A 221 -14.04 -0.70 -3.01
N GLU A 222 -14.89 -1.14 -2.08
CA GLU A 222 -15.72 -0.26 -1.26
C GLU A 222 -14.85 0.65 -0.38
N SER A 223 -13.88 0.08 0.35
CA SER A 223 -12.94 0.86 1.17
C SER A 223 -12.12 1.83 0.32
N LEU A 224 -11.65 1.43 -0.86
CA LEU A 224 -10.94 2.32 -1.77
C LEU A 224 -11.82 3.48 -2.27
N SER A 225 -13.06 3.18 -2.64
CA SER A 225 -14.02 4.19 -3.10
C SER A 225 -14.36 5.18 -1.99
N LYS A 226 -14.48 4.70 -0.75
CA LYS A 226 -14.70 5.55 0.42
C LYS A 226 -13.50 6.47 0.68
N ALA A 227 -12.30 5.91 0.78
CA ALA A 227 -11.09 6.68 1.04
C ALA A 227 -10.82 7.72 -0.07
N SER A 228 -11.11 7.39 -1.33
CA SER A 228 -11.02 8.34 -2.45
C SER A 228 -11.98 9.52 -2.32
N LYS A 229 -13.20 9.31 -1.82
CA LYS A 229 -14.16 10.41 -1.56
C LYS A 229 -13.66 11.33 -0.45
N GLU A 230 -13.13 10.75 0.62
CA GLU A 230 -12.58 11.51 1.76
C GLU A 230 -11.37 12.36 1.33
N MET A 231 -10.59 11.90 0.35
CA MET A 231 -9.39 12.58 -0.14
C MET A 231 -9.65 13.58 -1.30
N PHE A 232 -10.88 13.64 -1.82
CA PHE A 232 -11.20 14.37 -3.05
C PHE A 232 -10.89 15.87 -2.96
N GLU A 233 -11.32 16.53 -1.89
CA GLU A 233 -11.11 17.97 -1.72
C GLU A 233 -9.63 18.32 -1.58
N LEU A 234 -8.87 17.50 -0.82
CA LEU A 234 -7.44 17.69 -0.67
C LEU A 234 -6.71 17.55 -2.01
N GLU A 235 -7.03 16.50 -2.77
CA GLU A 235 -6.41 16.27 -4.08
C GLU A 235 -6.73 17.41 -5.05
N ALA A 236 -7.98 17.90 -5.06
CA ALA A 236 -8.38 19.06 -5.84
C ALA A 236 -7.56 20.30 -5.46
N PHE A 237 -7.43 20.61 -4.16
CA PHE A 237 -6.64 21.74 -3.69
C PHE A 237 -5.16 21.65 -4.09
N MET A 238 -4.58 20.45 -3.98
CA MET A 238 -3.20 20.21 -4.40
C MET A 238 -3.01 20.37 -5.91
N MET A 239 -3.99 19.97 -6.74
CA MET A 239 -3.95 20.20 -8.18
C MET A 239 -3.96 21.69 -8.53
N PHE A 240 -4.77 22.50 -7.84
CA PHE A 240 -4.81 23.95 -8.07
C PHE A 240 -3.56 24.68 -7.57
N SER A 241 -2.90 24.14 -6.55
CA SER A 241 -1.68 24.73 -5.97
C SER A 241 -0.41 24.34 -6.71
N SER A 242 -0.46 23.30 -7.56
CA SER A 242 0.69 22.83 -8.32
C SER A 242 0.90 23.65 -9.58
N SER A 243 2.12 24.17 -9.76
CA SER A 243 2.55 24.79 -11.02
C SER A 243 2.93 23.74 -12.08
N ASP A 244 3.08 22.47 -11.70
CA ASP A 244 3.49 21.39 -12.60
C ASP A 244 2.30 20.81 -13.38
N GLN A 245 2.33 20.97 -14.70
CA GLN A 245 1.35 20.38 -15.63
C GLN A 245 1.35 18.83 -15.61
N SER A 246 2.40 18.19 -15.08
CA SER A 246 2.42 16.73 -14.88
C SER A 246 1.45 16.28 -13.78
N ALA A 247 1.09 17.14 -12.82
CA ALA A 247 0.09 16.87 -11.79
C ALA A 247 -1.34 16.78 -12.34
N MET A 248 -1.55 17.18 -13.61
CA MET A 248 -2.82 17.03 -14.33
C MET A 248 -2.93 15.72 -15.11
N ASN A 249 -1.96 14.81 -15.03
CA ASN A 249 -2.10 13.50 -15.67
C ASN A 249 -3.25 12.72 -15.01
N SER A 250 -4.35 12.54 -15.74
CA SER A 250 -5.57 11.91 -15.22
C SER A 250 -5.31 10.52 -14.63
N VAL A 251 -4.30 9.79 -15.13
CA VAL A 251 -3.88 8.46 -14.66
C VAL A 251 -3.32 8.47 -13.23
N SER A 252 -2.75 9.59 -12.76
CA SER A 252 -2.26 9.68 -11.38
C SER A 252 -3.32 10.15 -10.38
N ILE A 253 -4.47 10.65 -10.86
CA ILE A 253 -5.55 11.14 -10.01
C ILE A 253 -6.20 9.95 -9.33
N LEU A 254 -6.36 10.00 -8.00
CA LEU A 254 -6.89 8.88 -7.23
C LEU A 254 -8.28 8.47 -7.73
N GLY A 255 -9.15 9.44 -7.99
CA GLY A 255 -10.49 9.19 -8.53
C GLY A 255 -10.49 8.46 -9.89
N SER A 256 -9.51 8.69 -10.75
CA SER A 256 -9.37 7.97 -12.02
C SER A 256 -8.89 6.53 -11.80
N GLN A 257 -7.95 6.32 -10.89
CA GLN A 257 -7.47 4.98 -10.52
C GLN A 257 -8.60 4.14 -9.93
N VAL A 258 -9.45 4.73 -9.07
CA VAL A 258 -10.63 4.06 -8.52
C VAL A 258 -11.59 3.63 -9.62
N LYS A 259 -11.88 4.51 -10.59
CA LYS A 259 -12.75 4.17 -11.74
C LYS A 259 -12.17 3.02 -12.58
N GLN A 260 -10.86 3.04 -12.82
CA GLN A 260 -10.19 1.95 -13.53
C GLN A 260 -10.32 0.63 -12.78
N ALA A 261 -10.04 0.62 -11.47
CA ALA A 261 -10.16 -0.57 -10.64
C ALA A 261 -11.61 -1.10 -10.58
N GLN A 262 -12.60 -0.20 -10.50
CA GLN A 262 -14.02 -0.57 -10.58
C GLN A 262 -14.36 -1.25 -11.90
N GLY A 263 -13.95 -0.67 -13.03
CA GLY A 263 -14.19 -1.25 -14.36
C GLY A 263 -13.53 -2.63 -14.52
N LEU A 264 -12.32 -2.83 -14.00
CA LEU A 264 -11.66 -4.14 -14.00
C LEU A 264 -12.44 -5.19 -13.20
N LEU A 265 -12.95 -4.81 -12.02
CA LEU A 265 -13.76 -5.71 -11.20
C LEU A 265 -15.10 -6.05 -11.87
N GLU A 266 -15.75 -5.08 -12.54
CA GLU A 266 -16.98 -5.30 -13.30
C GLU A 266 -16.77 -6.25 -14.49
N ASN A 267 -15.73 -6.04 -15.28
CA ASN A 267 -15.38 -6.93 -16.39
C ASN A 267 -15.15 -8.38 -15.92
N LYS A 268 -14.52 -8.55 -14.75
CA LYS A 268 -14.36 -9.87 -14.12
C LYS A 268 -15.68 -10.49 -13.68
N LYS A 269 -16.70 -9.69 -13.32
CA LYS A 269 -18.05 -10.22 -13.01
C LYS A 269 -18.70 -10.78 -14.26
N GLU A 270 -18.60 -10.07 -15.38
CA GLU A 270 -19.21 -10.49 -16.65
C GLU A 270 -18.58 -11.76 -17.22
N GLN A 271 -17.26 -11.90 -17.14
CA GLN A 271 -16.55 -13.11 -17.58
C GLN A 271 -16.95 -14.35 -16.76
N ASN A 272 -17.11 -14.22 -15.44
CA ASN A 272 -17.52 -15.33 -14.57
C ASN A 272 -19.00 -15.73 -14.74
N VAL A 273 -19.87 -14.80 -15.15
CA VAL A 273 -21.27 -15.09 -15.49
C VAL A 273 -21.38 -15.79 -16.85
N ALA A 274 -20.49 -15.49 -17.80
CA ALA A 274 -20.46 -16.17 -19.11
C ALA A 274 -19.96 -17.63 -19.04
N THR A 275 -19.21 -18.03 -18.00
CA THR A 275 -18.68 -19.39 -17.83
C THR A 275 -19.50 -20.29 -16.91
N THR A 276 -20.68 -19.88 -16.43
CA THR A 276 -21.57 -20.82 -15.70
C THR A 276 -22.30 -21.72 -16.70
N PRO A 277 -22.19 -23.07 -16.62
CA PRO A 277 -22.88 -23.96 -17.53
C PRO A 277 -24.36 -23.98 -17.16
N THR A 278 -25.14 -23.10 -17.78
CA THR A 278 -26.58 -23.29 -17.87
C THR A 278 -26.85 -24.14 -19.11
N SER A 279 -26.28 -25.35 -19.12
CA SER A 279 -26.74 -26.40 -20.02
C SER A 279 -27.82 -27.17 -19.28
N THR A 280 -29.05 -26.65 -19.31
CA THR A 280 -30.21 -27.52 -19.14
C THR A 280 -30.17 -28.53 -20.28
N ASN A 281 -30.27 -29.80 -19.90
CA ASN A 281 -30.07 -30.99 -20.73
C ASN A 281 -31.11 -31.15 -21.88
N ALA A 282 -31.85 -30.09 -22.23
CA ALA A 282 -32.86 -30.06 -23.28
C ALA A 282 -32.28 -29.68 -24.65
N ASP A 283 -31.19 -28.90 -24.70
CA ASP A 283 -30.64 -28.41 -25.98
C ASP A 283 -29.65 -29.38 -26.65
N ARG A 284 -29.00 -30.28 -25.89
CA ARG A 284 -28.13 -31.33 -26.47
C ARG A 284 -28.90 -32.31 -27.38
N TRP A 285 -30.20 -32.50 -27.17
CA TRP A 285 -31.02 -33.39 -28.00
C TRP A 285 -31.61 -32.71 -29.23
N ARG A 286 -31.68 -31.37 -29.25
CA ARG A 286 -32.11 -30.61 -30.44
C ARG A 286 -31.00 -30.58 -31.49
N SER A 287 -29.74 -30.41 -31.08
CA SER A 287 -28.60 -30.42 -32.01
C SER A 287 -28.31 -31.80 -32.60
N LEU A 288 -28.51 -32.90 -31.86
CA LEU A 288 -28.34 -34.25 -32.42
C LEU A 288 -29.45 -34.65 -33.42
N LYS A 289 -30.69 -34.15 -33.25
CA LYS A 289 -31.76 -34.39 -34.22
C LYS A 289 -31.55 -33.67 -35.55
N ILE A 290 -30.90 -32.50 -35.53
CA ILE A 290 -30.57 -31.75 -36.75
C ILE A 290 -29.42 -32.44 -37.52
N ILE A 291 -28.46 -33.03 -36.83
CA ILE A 291 -27.33 -33.73 -37.47
C ILE A 291 -27.76 -35.07 -38.09
N LEU A 292 -28.72 -35.79 -37.49
CA LEU A 292 -29.19 -37.06 -38.05
C LEU A 292 -30.13 -36.91 -39.26
N ALA A 293 -30.77 -35.75 -39.42
CA ALA A 293 -31.66 -35.45 -40.56
C ALA A 293 -30.92 -35.01 -41.84
N VAL A 294 -29.60 -34.84 -41.77
CA VAL A 294 -28.75 -34.51 -42.94
C VAL A 294 -28.10 -35.76 -43.55
N PHE A 295 -28.26 -36.93 -42.91
CA PHE A 295 -27.64 -38.19 -43.35
C PHE A 295 -28.63 -39.35 -43.61
N LEU A 296 -29.92 -39.04 -43.78
CA LEU A 296 -30.96 -39.94 -44.33
C LEU A 296 -31.75 -39.19 -45.41
#